data_AF-L0AZJ9-F1
#
_entry.id   AF-L0AZJ9-F1
#
_cell.length_a   1.000
_cell.length_b   1.000
_cell.length_c   1.000
_cell.angle_alpha   90.00
_cell.angle_beta   90.00
_cell.angle_gamma   90.00
#
_symmetry.space_group_name_H-M   'P 1'
#
loop_
_entity.id
_entity.type
_entity.pdbx_description
1 polymer ?
#
loop_
_entity_poly.entity_id
_entity_poly.type
_entity_poly.pdbx_seq_one_letter_code
_entity_poly.pdbx_strand_id
1 'polypeptide(L)'
;MKRGVGYSRVLNRNRDRDRIEKVSGRILEEKLDSLANVCNDLQESLKTFIKKHKKNINQDPEFRLKFLEMCSLLDVDPLCSNNGYWSKILGLSSFYTELLMKILEISINTRFVNGGLCRINTILSILSVKYNINTQDIKRAVEMSKIFGESSARILSIGGETFVVTSSINMNTDHIKVLDFASKVKRGISIQDVSSELNWTRERSFTILNFFIQQQVAWIDLNMQNEVDSCIILSNANTLYWFPSFLEI
;
A
#
# COMPACT_ATOMS: atom_id res chain seq x y z
N MET A 1 67.41 46.62 1.73
CA MET A 1 66.38 45.93 0.92
C MET A 1 65.85 44.73 1.68
N LYS A 2 64.70 44.85 2.36
CA LYS A 2 64.07 43.72 3.07
C LYS A 2 63.36 42.85 2.03
N ARG A 3 63.96 41.73 1.65
CA ARG A 3 63.28 40.70 0.85
C ARG A 3 62.03 40.27 1.63
N GLY A 4 60.86 40.41 1.02
CA GLY A 4 59.58 40.07 1.63
C GLY A 4 59.49 38.56 1.92
N VAL A 5 59.90 38.17 3.11
CA VAL A 5 59.84 36.80 3.62
C VAL A 5 58.36 36.47 3.88
N GLY A 6 57.64 36.08 2.83
CA GLY A 6 56.20 35.84 2.87
C GLY A 6 55.54 35.82 1.49
N TYR A 7 56.02 36.63 0.55
CA TYR A 7 55.44 36.71 -0.80
C TYR A 7 55.59 35.40 -1.57
N SER A 8 56.77 34.78 -1.54
CA SER A 8 57.00 33.45 -2.14
C SER A 8 56.18 32.34 -1.46
N ARG A 9 55.89 32.46 -0.16
CA ARG A 9 55.07 31.49 0.58
C ARG A 9 53.59 31.59 0.18
N VAL A 10 53.09 32.80 -0.03
CA VAL A 10 51.72 33.04 -0.53
C VAL A 10 51.57 32.60 -1.99
N LEU A 11 52.55 32.92 -2.86
CA LEU A 11 52.57 32.46 -4.25
C LEU A 11 52.61 30.93 -4.38
N ASN A 12 53.47 30.28 -3.59
CA ASN A 12 53.53 28.82 -3.57
C ASN A 12 52.22 28.23 -3.03
N ARG A 13 51.65 28.80 -1.96
CA ARG A 13 50.34 28.36 -1.42
C ARG A 13 49.21 28.48 -2.46
N ASN A 14 49.17 29.56 -3.25
CA ASN A 14 48.18 29.71 -4.32
C ASN A 14 48.42 28.70 -5.44
N ARG A 15 49.66 28.49 -5.87
CA ARG A 15 50.00 27.48 -6.89
C ARG A 15 49.69 26.06 -6.43
N ASP A 16 49.92 25.75 -5.15
CA ASP A 16 49.61 24.44 -4.57
C ASP A 16 48.09 24.24 -4.48
N ARG A 17 47.35 25.30 -4.12
CA ARG A 17 45.88 25.28 -4.14
C ARG A 17 45.34 25.07 -5.57
N ASP A 18 45.84 25.78 -6.57
CA ASP A 18 45.42 25.62 -7.97
C ASP A 18 45.73 24.20 -8.49
N ARG A 19 46.85 23.61 -8.06
CA ARG A 19 47.20 22.22 -8.37
C ARG A 19 46.24 21.24 -7.71
N ILE A 20 45.94 21.44 -6.43
CA ILE A 20 44.99 20.61 -5.69
C ILE A 20 43.60 20.69 -6.34
N GLU A 21 43.12 21.89 -6.69
CA GLU A 21 41.83 22.08 -7.36
C GLU A 21 41.77 21.36 -8.72
N LYS A 22 42.84 21.45 -9.53
CA LYS A 22 42.91 20.74 -10.82
C LYS A 22 42.97 19.22 -10.66
N VAL A 23 43.73 18.72 -9.69
CA VAL A 23 43.83 17.28 -9.41
C VAL A 23 42.50 16.77 -8.86
N SER A 24 41.85 17.51 -7.94
CA SER A 24 40.53 17.14 -7.43
C SER A 24 39.46 17.13 -8.53
N GLY A 25 39.50 18.11 -9.45
CA GLY A 25 38.58 18.14 -10.59
C GLY A 25 38.74 16.91 -11.49
N ARG A 26 39.98 16.54 -11.83
CA ARG A 26 40.27 15.33 -12.61
C ARG A 26 39.84 14.05 -11.91
N ILE A 27 40.10 13.92 -10.61
CA ILE A 27 39.67 12.74 -9.84
C ILE A 27 38.14 12.66 -9.81
N LEU A 28 37.43 13.79 -9.69
CA LEU A 28 35.96 13.80 -9.73
C LEU A 28 35.43 13.37 -11.10
N GLU A 29 36.01 13.90 -12.19
CA GLU A 29 35.65 13.48 -13.56
C GLU A 29 35.90 11.98 -13.79
N GLU A 30 37.08 11.47 -13.44
CA GLU A 30 37.39 10.04 -13.53
C GLU A 30 36.43 9.18 -12.69
N LYS A 31 36.06 9.66 -11.50
CA LYS A 31 35.07 8.98 -10.65
C LYS A 31 33.69 8.98 -11.29
N LEU A 32 33.23 10.09 -11.86
CA LEU A 32 31.95 10.18 -12.55
C LEU A 32 31.90 9.26 -13.77
N ASP A 33 32.96 9.22 -14.57
CA ASP A 33 33.07 8.31 -15.72
C ASP A 33 33.05 6.84 -15.26
N SER A 34 33.78 6.52 -14.20
CA SER A 34 33.77 5.16 -13.63
C SER A 34 32.39 4.75 -13.11
N LEU A 35 31.66 5.68 -12.47
CA LEU A 35 30.29 5.43 -11.99
C LEU A 35 29.32 5.25 -13.15
N ALA A 36 29.45 6.04 -14.22
CA ALA A 36 28.64 5.89 -15.42
C ALA A 36 28.83 4.50 -16.05
N ASN A 37 30.07 4.01 -16.11
CA ASN A 37 30.36 2.66 -16.60
C ASN A 37 29.71 1.58 -15.74
N VAL A 38 29.85 1.66 -14.41
CA VAL A 38 29.20 0.70 -13.49
C VAL A 38 27.68 0.70 -13.65
N CYS A 39 27.06 1.87 -13.80
CA CYS A 39 25.62 1.98 -14.06
C CYS A 39 25.23 1.31 -15.39
N ASN A 40 26.02 1.49 -16.45
CA ASN A 40 25.78 0.86 -17.74
C ASN A 40 25.92 -0.66 -17.68
N ASP A 41 26.98 -1.17 -17.04
CA ASP A 41 27.22 -2.61 -16.85
C ASP A 41 26.09 -3.25 -16.03
N LEU A 42 25.61 -2.57 -14.99
CA LEU A 42 24.48 -3.01 -14.18
C LEU A 42 23.19 -3.03 -15.00
N GLN A 43 22.92 -1.98 -15.79
CA GLN A 43 21.76 -1.96 -16.67
C GLN A 43 21.80 -3.10 -17.69
N GLU A 44 22.95 -3.39 -18.28
CA GLU A 44 23.10 -4.49 -19.25
C GLU A 44 22.95 -5.87 -18.61
N SER A 45 23.55 -6.06 -17.43
CA SER A 45 23.39 -7.27 -16.63
C SER A 45 21.93 -7.51 -16.22
N LEU A 46 21.21 -6.44 -15.82
CA LEU A 46 19.81 -6.55 -15.45
C LEU A 46 18.91 -6.78 -16.68
N LYS A 47 19.23 -6.19 -17.83
CA LYS A 47 18.57 -6.49 -19.11
C LYS A 47 18.72 -7.96 -19.51
N THR A 48 19.92 -8.49 -19.45
CA THR A 48 20.20 -9.89 -19.81
C THR A 48 19.50 -10.85 -18.84
N PHE A 49 19.53 -10.53 -17.54
CA PHE A 49 18.78 -11.27 -16.51
C PHE A 49 17.27 -11.29 -16.83
N ILE A 50 16.67 -10.12 -17.08
CA ILE A 50 15.24 -10.03 -17.40
C ILE A 50 14.93 -10.81 -18.67
N LYS A 51 15.69 -10.66 -19.76
CA LYS A 51 15.43 -11.39 -21.01
C LYS A 51 15.46 -12.90 -20.79
N LYS A 52 16.39 -13.40 -19.98
CA LYS A 52 16.53 -14.83 -19.65
C LYS A 52 15.39 -15.33 -18.76
N HIS A 53 14.97 -14.55 -17.77
CA HIS A 53 14.04 -14.99 -16.73
C HIS A 53 12.63 -14.40 -16.85
N LYS A 54 12.31 -13.65 -17.93
CA LYS A 54 11.02 -12.98 -18.12
C LYS A 54 9.81 -13.90 -17.90
N LYS A 55 9.87 -15.12 -18.43
CA LYS A 55 8.78 -16.10 -18.26
C LYS A 55 8.58 -16.46 -16.78
N ASN A 56 9.65 -16.73 -16.06
CA ASN A 56 9.61 -17.08 -14.64
C ASN A 56 9.08 -15.90 -13.82
N ILE A 57 9.52 -14.67 -14.10
CA ILE A 57 9.03 -13.45 -13.44
C ILE A 57 7.52 -13.30 -13.62
N ASN A 58 7.00 -13.60 -14.81
CA ASN A 58 5.58 -13.44 -15.08
C ASN A 58 4.73 -14.62 -14.58
N GLN A 59 5.25 -15.84 -14.58
CA GLN A 59 4.50 -17.04 -14.25
C GLN A 59 4.59 -17.45 -12.78
N ASP A 60 5.72 -17.26 -12.12
CA ASP A 60 5.96 -17.71 -10.75
C ASP A 60 5.91 -16.51 -9.77
N PRO A 61 4.90 -16.46 -8.88
CA PRO A 61 4.74 -15.35 -7.95
C PRO A 61 5.86 -15.29 -6.90
N GLU A 62 6.48 -16.40 -6.51
CA GLU A 62 7.62 -16.36 -5.58
C GLU A 62 8.87 -15.81 -6.26
N PHE A 63 9.14 -16.25 -7.49
CA PHE A 63 10.26 -15.73 -8.28
C PHE A 63 10.08 -14.24 -8.56
N ARG A 64 8.84 -13.83 -8.89
CA ARG A 64 8.47 -12.43 -9.10
C ARG A 64 8.79 -11.58 -7.88
N LEU A 65 8.44 -12.04 -6.68
CA LEU A 65 8.74 -11.30 -5.45
C LEU A 65 10.23 -11.12 -5.21
N LYS A 66 11.03 -12.20 -5.33
CA LYS A 66 12.49 -12.14 -5.17
C LYS A 66 13.13 -11.17 -6.17
N PHE A 67 12.66 -11.19 -7.42
CA PHE A 67 13.11 -10.24 -8.43
C PHE A 67 12.80 -8.80 -8.01
N LEU A 68 11.59 -8.54 -7.52
CA LEU A 68 11.20 -7.20 -7.10
C LEU A 68 11.90 -6.73 -5.82
N GLU A 69 12.20 -7.63 -4.89
CA GLU A 69 13.04 -7.35 -3.72
C GLU A 69 14.47 -6.97 -4.14
N MET A 70 15.05 -7.72 -5.07
CA MET A 70 16.35 -7.36 -5.67
C MET A 70 16.31 -5.97 -6.30
N CYS A 71 15.25 -5.64 -7.04
CA CYS A 71 15.09 -4.30 -7.62
C CYS A 71 14.99 -3.21 -6.54
N SER A 72 14.29 -3.47 -5.43
CA SER A 72 14.19 -2.52 -4.31
C SER A 72 15.53 -2.28 -3.60
N LEU A 73 16.40 -3.30 -3.51
CA LEU A 73 17.75 -3.14 -2.95
C LEU A 73 18.65 -2.23 -3.79
N LEU A 74 18.33 -2.08 -5.08
CA LEU A 74 19.06 -1.24 -6.02
C LEU A 74 18.39 0.15 -6.20
N ASP A 75 17.35 0.45 -5.42
CA ASP A 75 16.50 1.65 -5.61
C ASP A 75 15.95 1.79 -7.05
N VAL A 76 15.70 0.65 -7.71
CA VAL A 76 15.08 0.61 -9.03
C VAL A 76 13.64 0.13 -8.86
N ASP A 77 12.65 0.97 -9.19
CA ASP A 77 11.26 0.52 -9.26
C ASP A 77 10.88 0.12 -10.70
N PRO A 78 10.70 -1.18 -10.99
CA PRO A 78 10.27 -1.65 -12.31
C PRO A 78 8.79 -1.33 -12.61
N LEU A 79 8.02 -0.82 -11.64
CA LEU A 79 6.58 -0.56 -11.72
C LEU A 79 6.21 0.92 -11.89
N CYS A 80 7.11 1.86 -11.56
CA CYS A 80 6.84 3.30 -11.49
C CYS A 80 6.34 3.98 -12.79
N SER A 81 6.53 3.38 -13.97
CA SER A 81 6.21 4.05 -15.23
C SER A 81 5.92 3.07 -16.36
N ASN A 82 4.73 3.17 -16.97
CA ASN A 82 4.39 2.42 -18.18
C ASN A 82 5.32 2.74 -19.35
N ASN A 83 5.87 3.96 -19.40
CA ASN A 83 6.86 4.39 -20.39
C ASN A 83 8.31 4.12 -19.96
N GLY A 84 8.52 3.61 -18.75
CA GLY A 84 9.81 3.24 -18.23
C GLY A 84 10.44 2.13 -19.06
N TYR A 85 11.77 2.15 -19.15
CA TYR A 85 12.55 1.16 -19.87
C TYR A 85 12.22 -0.27 -19.41
N TRP A 86 12.05 -0.46 -18.09
CA TRP A 86 11.76 -1.74 -17.47
C TRP A 86 10.34 -2.23 -17.74
N SER A 87 9.33 -1.35 -17.69
CA SER A 87 7.94 -1.66 -18.01
C SER A 87 7.81 -2.28 -19.40
N LYS A 88 8.44 -1.68 -20.42
CA LYS A 88 8.36 -2.15 -21.81
C LYS A 88 8.95 -3.55 -21.99
N ILE A 89 9.98 -3.90 -21.21
CA ILE A 89 10.67 -5.19 -21.33
C ILE A 89 9.96 -6.25 -20.51
N LEU A 90 9.54 -5.93 -19.28
CA LEU A 90 8.94 -6.88 -18.34
C LEU A 90 7.44 -7.11 -18.61
N GLY A 91 6.69 -6.05 -18.89
CA GLY A 91 5.21 -6.08 -18.93
C GLY A 91 4.57 -6.25 -17.54
N LEU A 92 5.35 -6.09 -16.47
CA LEU A 92 4.85 -6.24 -15.09
C LEU A 92 3.91 -5.11 -14.69
N SER A 93 4.17 -3.87 -15.11
CA SER A 93 3.29 -2.75 -14.77
C SER A 93 1.88 -2.96 -15.34
N SER A 94 1.75 -3.40 -16.60
CA SER A 94 0.45 -3.74 -17.19
C SER A 94 -0.26 -4.85 -16.42
N PHE A 95 0.48 -5.88 -16.00
CA PHE A 95 -0.06 -6.96 -15.18
C PHE A 95 -0.60 -6.46 -13.84
N TYR A 96 0.15 -5.64 -13.11
CA TYR A 96 -0.31 -5.08 -11.84
C TYR A 96 -1.45 -4.08 -11.99
N THR A 97 -1.48 -3.31 -13.08
CA THR A 97 -2.63 -2.43 -13.36
C THR A 97 -3.89 -3.22 -13.68
N GLU A 98 -3.78 -4.33 -14.42
CA GLU A 98 -4.92 -5.23 -14.67
C GLU A 98 -5.39 -5.87 -13.36
N LEU A 99 -4.45 -6.36 -12.55
CA LEU A 99 -4.74 -6.94 -11.24
C LEU A 99 -5.46 -5.95 -10.32
N LEU A 100 -4.99 -4.70 -10.28
CA LEU A 100 -5.64 -3.61 -9.54
C LEU A 100 -7.07 -3.38 -10.04
N MET A 101 -7.29 -3.32 -11.35
CA MET A 101 -8.64 -3.17 -11.91
C MET A 101 -9.57 -4.31 -11.48
N LYS A 102 -9.06 -5.55 -11.43
CA LYS A 102 -9.83 -6.70 -10.93
C LYS A 102 -10.12 -6.63 -9.43
N ILE A 103 -9.17 -6.16 -8.62
CA ILE A 103 -9.39 -5.92 -7.19
C ILE A 103 -10.49 -4.86 -6.98
N LEU A 104 -10.45 -3.77 -7.75
CA LEU A 104 -11.46 -2.71 -7.71
C LEU A 104 -12.83 -3.21 -8.17
N GLU A 105 -12.88 -4.01 -9.24
CA GLU A 105 -14.12 -4.64 -9.74
C GLU A 105 -14.76 -5.53 -8.66
N ILE A 106 -13.98 -6.40 -8.01
CA ILE A 106 -14.47 -7.22 -6.89
C ILE A 106 -15.00 -6.32 -5.78
N SER A 107 -14.23 -5.29 -5.39
CA SER A 107 -14.60 -4.40 -4.29
C SER A 107 -15.89 -3.61 -4.57
N ILE A 108 -16.14 -3.23 -5.83
CA ILE A 108 -17.38 -2.59 -6.26
C ILE A 108 -18.53 -3.58 -6.21
N ASN A 109 -18.32 -4.80 -6.74
CA ASN A 109 -19.36 -5.83 -6.79
C ASN A 109 -19.75 -6.34 -5.40
N THR A 110 -18.82 -6.40 -4.45
CA THR A 110 -19.12 -6.84 -3.07
C THR A 110 -19.53 -5.70 -2.15
N ARG A 111 -19.55 -4.45 -2.62
CA ARG A 111 -19.79 -3.25 -1.79
C ARG A 111 -21.10 -3.31 -1.02
N PHE A 112 -22.16 -3.82 -1.63
CA PHE A 112 -23.46 -3.92 -0.96
C PHE A 112 -23.44 -4.89 0.23
N VAL A 113 -22.48 -5.82 0.28
CA VAL A 113 -22.32 -6.79 1.36
C VAL A 113 -21.36 -6.28 2.43
N ASN A 114 -20.20 -5.79 2.02
CA ASN A 114 -19.07 -5.52 2.92
C ASN A 114 -18.65 -4.05 2.99
N GLY A 115 -19.42 -3.15 2.38
CA GLY A 115 -19.18 -1.71 2.32
C GLY A 115 -17.95 -1.30 1.51
N GLY A 116 -17.22 -2.24 0.90
CA GLY A 116 -15.91 -2.02 0.29
C GLY A 116 -14.72 -2.36 1.19
N LEU A 117 -14.97 -3.04 2.32
CA LEU A 117 -13.95 -3.60 3.23
C LEU A 117 -13.74 -5.08 2.88
N CYS A 118 -12.75 -5.36 2.04
CA CYS A 118 -12.51 -6.70 1.49
C CYS A 118 -11.27 -7.35 2.11
N ARG A 119 -11.38 -8.56 2.64
CA ARG A 119 -10.21 -9.34 3.11
C ARG A 119 -9.28 -9.68 1.93
N ILE A 120 -7.97 -9.55 2.14
CA ILE A 120 -6.98 -9.95 1.13
C ILE A 120 -7.11 -11.44 0.79
N ASN A 121 -7.37 -12.30 1.78
CA ASN A 121 -7.50 -13.75 1.57
C ASN A 121 -8.72 -14.08 0.68
N THR A 122 -9.85 -13.38 0.86
CA THR A 122 -11.03 -13.54 0.01
C THR A 122 -10.74 -13.11 -1.42
N ILE A 123 -10.11 -11.94 -1.60
CA ILE A 123 -9.67 -11.48 -2.93
C ILE A 123 -8.73 -12.49 -3.59
N LEU A 124 -7.76 -13.02 -2.83
CA LEU A 124 -6.82 -14.02 -3.32
C LEU A 124 -7.52 -15.30 -3.75
N SER A 125 -8.47 -15.80 -2.96
CA SER A 125 -9.23 -17.01 -3.31
C SER A 125 -10.01 -16.84 -4.62
N ILE A 126 -10.60 -15.68 -4.86
CA ILE A 126 -11.37 -15.39 -6.08
C ILE A 126 -10.43 -15.28 -7.30
N LEU A 127 -9.32 -14.55 -7.15
CA LEU A 127 -8.42 -14.24 -8.27
C LEU A 127 -7.44 -15.39 -8.60
N SER A 128 -7.05 -16.20 -7.62
CA SER A 128 -6.12 -17.32 -7.79
C SER A 128 -6.61 -18.38 -8.78
N VAL A 129 -7.92 -18.45 -9.03
CA VAL A 129 -8.52 -19.33 -10.03
C VAL A 129 -8.05 -18.97 -11.46
N LYS A 130 -7.81 -17.68 -11.72
CA LYS A 130 -7.46 -17.17 -13.05
C LYS A 130 -6.02 -16.66 -13.15
N TYR A 131 -5.48 -16.17 -12.05
CA TYR A 131 -4.17 -15.52 -12.01
C TYR A 131 -3.26 -16.27 -11.04
N ASN A 132 -2.02 -16.57 -11.44
CA ASN A 132 -1.02 -17.11 -10.52
C ASN A 132 -0.40 -15.97 -9.70
N ILE A 133 -0.99 -15.71 -8.53
CA ILE A 133 -0.67 -14.58 -7.66
C ILE A 133 -0.59 -15.00 -6.19
N ASN A 134 0.09 -14.20 -5.39
CA ASN A 134 0.12 -14.31 -3.94
C ASN A 134 -0.41 -13.03 -3.25
N THR A 135 -0.41 -13.03 -1.92
CA THR A 135 -0.88 -11.88 -1.11
C THR A 135 -0.05 -10.61 -1.35
N GLN A 136 1.24 -10.75 -1.65
CA GLN A 136 2.12 -9.60 -1.89
C GLN A 136 1.86 -8.97 -3.26
N ASP A 137 1.48 -9.76 -4.27
CA ASP A 137 1.05 -9.23 -5.56
C ASP A 137 -0.17 -8.32 -5.40
N ILE A 138 -1.15 -8.72 -4.57
CA ILE A 138 -2.33 -7.91 -4.25
C ILE A 138 -1.92 -6.61 -3.55
N LYS A 139 -1.04 -6.69 -2.54
CA LYS A 139 -0.59 -5.48 -1.82
C LYS A 139 0.10 -4.49 -2.76
N ARG A 140 1.01 -4.98 -3.61
CA ARG A 140 1.69 -4.15 -4.62
C ARG A 140 0.73 -3.54 -5.63
N ALA A 141 -0.24 -4.31 -6.12
CA ALA A 141 -1.26 -3.78 -7.02
C ALA A 141 -2.05 -2.62 -6.39
N VAL A 142 -2.41 -2.76 -5.11
CA VAL A 142 -3.08 -1.69 -4.34
C VAL A 142 -2.16 -0.50 -4.11
N GLU A 143 -0.86 -0.70 -3.83
CA GLU A 143 0.09 0.41 -3.71
C GLU A 143 0.25 1.22 -5.00
N MET A 144 0.16 0.56 -6.16
CA MET A 144 0.15 1.23 -7.47
C MET A 144 -1.12 2.06 -7.70
N SER A 145 -2.19 1.85 -6.93
CA SER A 145 -3.44 2.60 -7.10
C SER A 145 -3.28 4.09 -6.81
N LYS A 146 -2.22 4.48 -6.09
CA LYS A 146 -1.83 5.88 -5.85
C LYS A 146 -1.69 6.69 -7.16
N ILE A 147 -1.36 6.03 -8.28
CA ILE A 147 -1.27 6.66 -9.60
C ILE A 147 -2.62 7.26 -10.03
N PHE A 148 -3.74 6.66 -9.62
CA PHE A 148 -5.10 7.14 -9.91
C PHE A 148 -5.62 8.14 -8.87
N GLY A 149 -4.80 8.49 -7.86
CA GLY A 149 -5.15 9.31 -6.71
C GLY A 149 -4.93 8.56 -5.40
N GLU A 150 -4.45 9.27 -4.36
CA GLU A 150 -4.14 8.72 -3.03
C GLU A 150 -5.31 7.99 -2.36
N SER A 151 -6.53 8.28 -2.81
CA SER A 151 -7.73 7.78 -2.19
C SER A 151 -8.28 6.51 -2.85
N SER A 152 -7.84 6.06 -4.03
CA SER A 152 -8.54 4.99 -4.80
C SER A 152 -8.73 3.66 -4.05
N ALA A 153 -7.66 3.12 -3.48
CA ALA A 153 -7.65 1.94 -2.63
C ALA A 153 -6.49 2.04 -1.63
N ARG A 154 -6.66 1.43 -0.45
CA ARG A 154 -5.63 1.38 0.60
C ARG A 154 -5.66 0.06 1.33
N ILE A 155 -4.53 -0.30 1.93
CA ILE A 155 -4.41 -1.49 2.76
C ILE A 155 -4.61 -1.06 4.22
N LEU A 156 -5.47 -1.77 4.94
CA LEU A 156 -5.64 -1.62 6.39
C LEU A 156 -5.41 -2.95 7.09
N SER A 157 -4.82 -2.90 8.29
CA SER A 157 -4.69 -4.05 9.18
C SER A 157 -5.70 -3.90 10.31
N ILE A 158 -6.58 -4.89 10.49
CA ILE A 158 -7.65 -4.90 11.50
C ILE A 158 -7.65 -6.28 12.17
N GLY A 159 -7.47 -6.34 13.48
CA GLY A 159 -7.44 -7.62 14.22
C GLY A 159 -6.37 -8.61 13.75
N GLY A 160 -5.27 -8.13 13.16
CA GLY A 160 -4.20 -8.96 12.57
C GLY A 160 -4.47 -9.46 11.15
N GLU A 161 -5.67 -9.26 10.62
CA GLU A 161 -6.00 -9.53 9.22
C GLU A 161 -5.78 -8.29 8.34
N THR A 162 -5.43 -8.53 7.08
CA THR A 162 -5.21 -7.45 6.11
C THR A 162 -6.39 -7.31 5.15
N PHE A 163 -6.84 -6.06 4.99
CA PHE A 163 -7.99 -5.69 4.18
C PHE A 163 -7.59 -4.68 3.11
N VAL A 164 -8.23 -4.80 1.95
CA VAL A 164 -8.27 -3.76 0.93
C VAL A 164 -9.53 -2.93 1.17
N VAL A 165 -9.33 -1.62 1.29
CA VAL A 165 -10.37 -0.63 1.52
C VAL A 165 -10.40 0.32 0.35
N THR A 166 -11.57 0.47 -0.26
CA THR A 166 -11.76 1.43 -1.36
C THR A 166 -12.06 2.83 -0.84
N SER A 167 -11.72 3.83 -1.66
CA SER A 167 -11.80 5.27 -1.38
C SER A 167 -13.05 5.76 -0.68
N SER A 168 -14.17 5.12 -0.97
CA SER A 168 -15.47 5.59 -0.50
C SER A 168 -15.57 5.58 1.03
N ILE A 169 -14.76 4.77 1.71
CA ILE A 169 -14.82 4.60 3.17
C ILE A 169 -13.75 5.44 3.89
N ASN A 170 -14.14 6.65 4.29
CA ASN A 170 -13.31 7.52 5.12
C ASN A 170 -13.35 7.09 6.59
N MET A 171 -12.42 6.22 6.98
CA MET A 171 -12.29 5.76 8.37
C MET A 171 -11.24 6.55 9.15
N ASN A 172 -11.61 7.00 10.34
CA ASN A 172 -10.70 7.57 11.34
C ASN A 172 -10.16 6.47 12.29
N THR A 173 -9.35 6.87 13.26
CA THR A 173 -8.79 5.96 14.29
C THR A 173 -9.86 5.31 15.17
N ASP A 174 -10.97 6.00 15.42
CA ASP A 174 -12.07 5.46 16.22
C ASP A 174 -12.83 4.35 15.49
N HIS A 175 -13.08 4.54 14.19
CA HIS A 175 -13.69 3.52 13.34
C HIS A 175 -12.82 2.26 13.32
N ILE A 176 -11.50 2.40 13.22
CA ILE A 176 -10.56 1.27 13.25
C ILE A 176 -10.63 0.52 14.60
N LYS A 177 -10.77 1.23 15.73
CA LYS A 177 -10.90 0.58 17.06
C LYS A 177 -12.17 -0.25 17.18
N VAL A 178 -13.30 0.24 16.65
CA VAL A 178 -14.56 -0.51 16.66
C VAL A 178 -14.46 -1.74 15.74
N LEU A 179 -13.82 -1.61 14.59
CA LEU A 179 -13.57 -2.74 13.69
C LEU A 179 -12.61 -3.77 14.30
N ASP A 180 -11.58 -3.33 15.04
CA ASP A 180 -10.67 -4.22 15.76
C ASP A 180 -11.39 -5.00 16.87
N PHE A 181 -12.27 -4.34 17.61
CA PHE A 181 -13.16 -4.99 18.55
C PHE A 181 -14.07 -6.00 17.84
N ALA A 182 -14.74 -5.58 16.76
CA ALA A 182 -15.61 -6.45 15.97
C ALA A 182 -14.91 -7.71 15.45
N SER A 183 -13.67 -7.56 14.99
CA SER A 183 -12.83 -8.66 14.51
C SER A 183 -12.54 -9.68 15.61
N LYS A 184 -12.39 -9.25 16.86
CA LYS A 184 -12.17 -10.13 18.03
C LYS A 184 -13.43 -10.89 18.42
N VAL A 185 -14.58 -10.22 18.48
CA VAL A 185 -15.80 -10.85 19.00
C VAL A 185 -16.48 -11.72 17.94
N LYS A 186 -16.34 -11.41 16.64
CA LYS A 186 -16.96 -12.15 15.52
C LYS A 186 -18.46 -12.42 15.67
N ARG A 187 -19.18 -11.52 16.37
CA ARG A 187 -20.65 -11.54 16.57
C ARG A 187 -21.22 -10.15 16.34
N GLY A 188 -22.56 -10.06 16.30
CA GLY A 188 -23.26 -8.77 16.35
C GLY A 188 -22.92 -7.98 17.61
N ILE A 189 -22.58 -6.70 17.43
CA ILE A 189 -22.14 -5.78 18.50
C ILE A 189 -23.26 -4.79 18.79
N SER A 190 -23.49 -4.47 20.06
CA SER A 190 -24.42 -3.42 20.47
C SER A 190 -23.72 -2.09 20.81
N ILE A 191 -24.48 -1.01 20.94
CA ILE A 191 -23.97 0.29 21.44
C ILE A 191 -23.35 0.13 22.84
N GLN A 192 -23.90 -0.76 23.67
CA GLN A 192 -23.42 -1.02 25.03
C GLN A 192 -22.10 -1.79 25.04
N ASP A 193 -21.96 -2.77 24.13
CA ASP A 193 -20.69 -3.50 23.95
C ASP A 193 -19.56 -2.52 23.58
N VAL A 194 -19.79 -1.61 22.62
CA VAL A 194 -18.78 -0.60 22.22
C VAL A 194 -18.47 0.37 23.35
N SER A 195 -19.51 0.84 24.04
CA SER A 195 -19.37 1.81 25.14
C SER A 195 -18.58 1.22 26.32
N SER A 196 -18.81 -0.06 26.64
CA SER A 196 -18.12 -0.76 27.73
C SER A 196 -16.69 -1.15 27.37
N GLU A 197 -16.44 -1.68 26.17
CA GLU A 197 -15.10 -2.09 25.74
C GLU A 197 -14.16 -0.88 25.54
N LEU A 198 -14.65 0.18 24.88
CA LEU A 198 -13.81 1.33 24.51
C LEU A 198 -13.89 2.48 25.51
N ASN A 199 -14.65 2.33 26.61
CA ASN A 199 -14.92 3.39 27.60
C ASN A 199 -15.43 4.69 26.96
N TRP A 200 -16.38 4.57 26.02
CA TRP A 200 -16.94 5.70 25.27
C TRP A 200 -18.37 6.00 25.70
N THR A 201 -18.82 7.24 25.45
CA THR A 201 -20.22 7.61 25.63
C THR A 201 -21.10 6.83 24.65
N ARG A 202 -22.37 6.59 25.04
CA ARG A 202 -23.35 5.93 24.17
C ARG A 202 -23.57 6.71 22.87
N GLU A 203 -23.57 8.04 22.95
CA GLU A 203 -23.70 8.93 21.79
C GLU A 203 -22.56 8.75 20.79
N ARG A 204 -21.31 8.74 21.24
CA ARG A 204 -20.14 8.51 20.38
C ARG A 204 -20.20 7.14 19.72
N SER A 205 -20.55 6.11 20.50
CA SER A 205 -20.69 4.73 20.02
C SER A 205 -21.81 4.63 18.97
N PHE A 206 -22.94 5.29 19.20
CA PHE A 206 -24.04 5.38 18.26
C PHE A 206 -23.64 6.10 16.97
N THR A 207 -22.97 7.25 17.04
CA THR A 207 -22.52 7.98 15.84
C THR A 207 -21.61 7.13 14.97
N ILE A 208 -20.69 6.38 15.57
CA ILE A 208 -19.75 5.52 14.83
C ILE A 208 -20.47 4.31 14.21
N LEU A 209 -21.37 3.66 14.95
CA LEU A 209 -22.15 2.54 14.43
C LEU A 209 -23.10 2.98 13.32
N ASN A 210 -23.70 4.17 13.44
CA ASN A 210 -24.52 4.77 12.39
C ASN A 210 -23.69 5.12 11.15
N PHE A 211 -22.45 5.60 11.33
CA PHE A 211 -21.52 5.80 10.22
C PHE A 211 -21.28 4.49 9.44
N PHE A 212 -21.09 3.36 10.12
CA PHE A 212 -20.89 2.07 9.42
C PHE A 212 -22.12 1.61 8.63
N ILE A 213 -23.33 1.89 9.11
CA ILE A 213 -24.56 1.65 8.33
C ILE A 213 -24.58 2.54 7.09
N GLN A 214 -24.31 3.84 7.24
CA GLN A 214 -24.31 4.78 6.13
C GLN A 214 -23.28 4.40 5.05
N GLN A 215 -22.16 3.81 5.45
CA GLN A 215 -21.13 3.30 4.55
C GLN A 215 -21.39 1.87 4.06
N GLN A 216 -22.51 1.24 4.43
CA GLN A 216 -22.86 -0.15 4.09
C GLN A 216 -21.84 -1.20 4.57
N VAL A 217 -21.04 -0.87 5.58
CA VAL A 217 -20.03 -1.76 6.18
C VAL A 217 -20.67 -2.66 7.24
N ALA A 218 -21.70 -2.17 7.91
CA ALA A 218 -22.43 -2.90 8.94
C ALA A 218 -23.88 -3.13 8.54
N TRP A 219 -24.41 -4.30 8.90
CA TRP A 219 -25.81 -4.66 8.79
C TRP A 219 -26.47 -4.51 10.16
N ILE A 220 -27.72 -4.06 10.15
CA ILE A 220 -28.51 -3.93 11.37
C ILE A 220 -29.36 -5.18 11.52
N ASP A 221 -29.26 -5.80 12.67
CA ASP A 221 -30.17 -6.84 13.11
C ASP A 221 -31.05 -6.26 14.21
N LEU A 222 -32.33 -6.13 13.86
CA LEU A 222 -33.37 -5.68 14.75
C LEU A 222 -34.04 -6.94 15.29
N ASN A 223 -33.72 -7.28 16.53
CA ASN A 223 -34.50 -8.28 17.26
C ASN A 223 -35.92 -7.75 17.45
N MET A 224 -36.80 -8.02 16.48
CA MET A 224 -38.22 -7.73 16.46
C MET A 224 -38.93 -8.66 17.47
N GLN A 225 -38.66 -8.49 18.76
CA GLN A 225 -39.53 -9.08 19.79
C GLN A 225 -40.66 -8.14 20.22
N ASN A 226 -40.65 -6.87 19.80
CA ASN A 226 -41.77 -5.95 20.00
C ASN A 226 -42.00 -5.10 18.73
N GLU A 227 -43.12 -5.35 18.05
CA GLU A 227 -43.67 -4.47 17.02
C GLU A 227 -44.00 -3.10 17.63
N VAL A 228 -43.12 -2.11 17.47
CA VAL A 228 -43.50 -0.70 17.65
C VAL A 228 -42.76 0.15 16.63
N ASP A 229 -43.54 0.84 15.79
CA ASP A 229 -43.26 1.96 14.90
C ASP A 229 -41.81 2.19 14.44
N SER A 230 -41.66 2.14 13.12
CA SER A 230 -40.45 2.30 12.30
C SER A 230 -39.63 3.59 12.50
N CYS A 231 -40.06 4.50 13.37
CA CYS A 231 -39.40 5.78 13.63
C CYS A 231 -38.59 5.84 14.94
N ILE A 232 -38.69 4.87 15.86
CA ILE A 232 -37.99 4.91 17.19
C ILE A 232 -36.87 3.85 17.30
N ILE A 233 -36.58 3.13 16.23
CA ILE A 233 -35.73 1.92 16.24
C ILE A 233 -34.25 2.18 16.59
N LEU A 234 -33.77 3.43 16.50
CA LEU A 234 -32.36 3.78 16.67
C LEU A 234 -31.88 3.88 18.13
N SER A 235 -32.76 3.74 19.13
CA SER A 235 -32.40 3.82 20.56
C SER A 235 -32.60 2.52 21.34
N ASN A 236 -33.05 1.44 20.67
CA ASN A 236 -33.31 0.18 21.36
C ASN A 236 -32.01 -0.49 21.83
N ALA A 237 -32.00 -0.88 23.10
CA ALA A 237 -30.87 -1.58 23.73
C ALA A 237 -30.50 -2.92 23.05
N ASN A 238 -31.40 -3.46 22.23
CA ASN A 238 -31.29 -4.77 21.60
C ASN A 238 -30.88 -4.74 20.12
N THR A 239 -30.51 -3.57 19.58
CA THR A 239 -30.03 -3.46 18.19
C THR A 239 -28.61 -3.99 18.08
N LEU A 240 -28.41 -4.97 17.20
CA LEU A 240 -27.10 -5.57 16.92
C LEU A 240 -26.57 -5.12 15.56
N TYR A 241 -25.28 -4.83 15.52
CA TYR A 241 -24.57 -4.39 14.33
C TYR A 241 -23.61 -5.50 13.91
N TRP A 242 -23.84 -6.06 12.73
CA TRP A 242 -23.06 -7.15 12.16
C TRP A 242 -22.12 -6.64 11.10
N PHE A 243 -20.90 -7.17 11.05
CA PHE A 243 -19.87 -6.77 10.09
C PHE A 243 -19.55 -7.97 9.17
N PRO A 244 -20.15 -8.05 7.98
CA PRO A 244 -19.99 -9.19 7.08
C PRO A 244 -18.54 -9.46 6.69
N SER A 245 -17.71 -8.40 6.62
CA SER A 245 -16.28 -8.51 6.36
C SER A 245 -15.54 -9.40 7.36
N PHE A 246 -16.08 -9.63 8.56
CA PHE A 246 -15.47 -10.51 9.57
C PHE A 246 -16.09 -11.90 9.64
N LEU A 247 -17.24 -12.11 9.00
CA LEU A 247 -17.91 -13.40 8.96
C LEU A 247 -17.24 -14.27 7.88
N GLU A 248 -16.94 -15.51 8.20
CA GLU A 248 -16.63 -16.51 7.16
C GLU A 248 -17.99 -16.93 6.59
N ILE A 249 -18.25 -16.56 5.33
CA ILE A 249 -19.40 -17.05 4.56
C ILE A 249 -18.84 -17.96 3.47
#